data_AF-A0A8T4M8M9-F1
#
_entry.id   AF-A0A8T4M8M9-F1
#
_cell.length_a   1.000
_cell.length_b   1.000
_cell.length_c   1.000
_cell.angle_alpha   90.00
_cell.angle_beta   90.00
_cell.angle_gamma   90.00
#
_symmetry.space_group_name_H-M   'P 1'
#
loop_
_entity.id
_entity.type
_entity.pdbx_description
1 polymer ?
#
loop_
_entity_poly.entity_id
_entity_poly.type
_entity_poly.pdbx_seq_one_letter_code
_entity_poly.pdbx_strand_id
1 'polypeptide(L)'
;MARWGLFFSLIVIIIALFLGSGIFTYYPGSSHWETKDAGFFTGLIHGVIAPIMLALAIFTDYNMYEINNIGWFYDFGFIVGILLIWGGGQTTKNVVRNYYSNKMTEEDHKNIGKLIEEKISEKIKSIKPGSSDEKGQLIQNKSEKNKAEVVEKKMPSGSVSSKDKKARGK
;
A
#
# COMPACT_ATOMS: atom_id res chain seq x y z
N MET A 1 -0.04 -30.12 -26.09
CA MET A 1 -0.89 -29.12 -26.79
C MET A 1 -2.33 -29.03 -26.24
N ALA A 2 -2.83 -29.98 -25.44
CA ALA A 2 -4.20 -29.96 -24.89
C ALA A 2 -4.46 -28.96 -23.74
N ARG A 3 -3.43 -28.30 -23.20
CA ARG A 3 -3.59 -27.38 -22.05
C ARG A 3 -4.48 -26.18 -22.39
N TRP A 4 -4.39 -25.67 -23.62
CA TRP A 4 -5.18 -24.54 -24.09
C TRP A 4 -6.61 -24.93 -24.47
N GLY A 5 -6.81 -26.17 -24.96
CA GLY A 5 -8.14 -26.67 -25.32
C GLY A 5 -9.07 -26.80 -24.11
N LEU A 6 -8.53 -27.15 -22.93
CA LEU A 6 -9.32 -27.22 -21.70
C LEU A 6 -9.77 -25.83 -21.22
N PHE A 7 -8.89 -24.81 -21.29
CA PHE A 7 -9.29 -23.42 -20.99
C PHE A 7 -10.31 -22.89 -21.98
N PHE A 8 -10.15 -23.18 -23.28
CA PHE A 8 -11.10 -22.76 -24.30
C PHE A 8 -12.47 -23.41 -24.12
N SER A 9 -12.50 -24.72 -23.83
CA SER A 9 -13.74 -25.45 -23.51
C SER A 9 -14.42 -24.91 -22.24
N LEU A 10 -13.64 -24.60 -21.19
CA LEU A 10 -14.16 -24.01 -19.97
C LEU A 10 -14.78 -22.62 -20.21
N ILE A 11 -14.14 -21.81 -21.06
CA ILE A 11 -14.66 -20.49 -21.48
C ILE A 11 -15.99 -20.63 -22.25
N VAL A 12 -16.09 -21.61 -23.15
CA VAL A 12 -17.31 -21.88 -23.91
C VAL A 12 -18.43 -22.37 -22.99
N ILE A 13 -18.13 -23.20 -21.99
CA ILE A 13 -19.09 -23.67 -20.98
C ILE A 13 -19.56 -22.50 -20.10
N ILE A 14 -18.65 -21.63 -19.66
CA ILE A 14 -19.00 -20.44 -18.88
C ILE A 14 -19.89 -19.52 -19.70
N ILE A 15 -19.58 -19.30 -20.98
CA ILE A 15 -20.42 -18.51 -21.89
C ILE A 15 -21.79 -19.16 -22.06
N ALA A 16 -21.87 -20.47 -22.30
CA ALA A 16 -23.15 -21.18 -22.43
C ALA A 16 -24.02 -21.12 -21.16
N LEU A 17 -23.40 -21.27 -19.98
CA LEU A 17 -24.08 -21.08 -18.70
C LEU A 17 -24.53 -19.63 -18.50
N PHE A 18 -23.72 -18.66 -18.93
CA PHE A 18 -24.03 -17.23 -18.88
C PHE A 18 -25.25 -16.91 -19.76
N LEU A 19 -25.30 -17.41 -21.00
CA LEU A 19 -26.45 -17.24 -21.90
C LEU A 19 -27.71 -17.96 -21.39
N GLY A 20 -27.58 -19.13 -20.77
CA GLY A 20 -28.73 -19.91 -20.26
C GLY A 20 -29.34 -19.37 -18.95
N SER A 21 -28.58 -18.60 -18.16
CA SER A 21 -28.99 -18.12 -16.83
C SER A 21 -30.00 -16.97 -16.81
N GLY A 22 -30.33 -16.41 -17.98
CA GLY A 22 -31.21 -15.23 -18.07
C GLY A 22 -30.56 -13.93 -17.62
N ILE A 23 -29.31 -13.92 -17.13
CA ILE A 23 -28.54 -12.70 -16.82
C ILE A 23 -28.37 -11.82 -18.08
N PHE A 24 -28.40 -12.42 -19.28
CA PHE A 24 -28.40 -11.65 -20.52
C PHE A 24 -29.62 -10.71 -20.63
N THR A 25 -30.72 -10.94 -19.92
CA THR A 25 -31.85 -9.98 -19.89
C THR A 25 -31.53 -8.65 -19.20
N TYR A 26 -30.36 -8.53 -18.55
CA TYR A 26 -29.85 -7.31 -17.94
C TYR A 26 -28.85 -6.59 -18.87
N TYR A 27 -29.15 -6.52 -20.17
CA TYR A 27 -28.43 -5.63 -21.10
C TYR A 27 -29.12 -4.26 -21.16
N PRO A 28 -28.42 -3.20 -21.62
CA PRO A 28 -29.01 -1.88 -21.74
C PRO A 28 -30.06 -1.80 -22.86
N GLY A 29 -31.27 -1.36 -22.54
CA GLY A 29 -32.42 -1.30 -23.45
C GLY A 29 -33.31 -2.55 -23.44
N SER A 30 -33.14 -3.45 -22.46
CA SER A 30 -34.05 -4.58 -22.28
C SER A 30 -35.37 -4.16 -21.63
N SER A 31 -36.43 -4.95 -21.85
CA SER A 31 -37.76 -4.71 -21.25
C SER A 31 -37.78 -4.76 -19.72
N HIS A 32 -36.70 -5.24 -19.09
CA HIS A 32 -36.54 -5.21 -17.64
C HIS A 32 -36.51 -3.77 -17.09
N TRP A 33 -35.89 -2.84 -17.84
CA TRP A 33 -35.66 -1.47 -17.38
C TRP A 33 -36.82 -0.53 -17.67
N GLU A 34 -37.92 -1.02 -18.26
CA GLU A 34 -39.15 -0.24 -18.44
C GLU A 34 -39.90 -0.02 -17.12
N THR A 35 -39.67 -0.88 -16.12
CA THR A 35 -40.37 -0.85 -14.82
C THR A 35 -39.46 -0.58 -13.63
N LYS A 36 -38.14 -0.62 -13.83
CA LYS A 36 -37.14 -0.48 -12.78
C LYS A 36 -35.93 0.26 -13.31
N ASP A 37 -35.45 1.24 -12.55
CA ASP A 37 -34.27 2.01 -12.93
C ASP A 37 -32.96 1.23 -12.67
N ALA A 38 -32.03 1.35 -13.60
CA ALA A 38 -30.67 0.84 -13.48
C ALA A 38 -29.85 1.64 -12.45
N GLY A 39 -29.20 0.92 -11.52
CA GLY A 39 -28.40 1.47 -10.42
C GLY A 39 -26.90 1.24 -10.53
N PHE A 40 -26.17 1.38 -9.42
CA PHE A 40 -24.72 1.22 -9.40
C PHE A 40 -24.23 -0.15 -9.91
N PHE A 41 -24.79 -1.24 -9.38
CA PHE A 41 -24.33 -2.59 -9.75
C PHE A 41 -24.66 -2.95 -11.20
N THR A 42 -25.75 -2.41 -11.74
CA THR A 42 -26.11 -2.63 -13.14
C THR A 42 -25.21 -1.81 -14.04
N GLY A 43 -24.89 -0.57 -13.66
CA GLY A 43 -23.83 0.23 -14.29
C GLY A 43 -22.50 -0.52 -14.33
N LEU A 44 -22.08 -1.14 -13.22
CA LEU A 44 -20.86 -1.94 -13.16
C LEU A 44 -20.83 -3.07 -14.20
N ILE A 45 -21.91 -3.84 -14.31
CA ILE A 45 -22.02 -4.94 -15.29
C ILE A 45 -22.10 -4.39 -16.72
N HIS A 46 -22.88 -3.34 -16.96
CA HIS A 46 -22.97 -2.68 -18.27
C HIS A 46 -21.62 -2.14 -18.73
N GLY A 47 -20.82 -1.57 -17.83
CA GLY A 47 -19.46 -1.10 -18.11
C GLY A 47 -18.51 -2.24 -18.47
N VAL A 48 -18.63 -3.39 -17.81
CA VAL A 48 -17.86 -4.61 -18.14
C VAL A 48 -18.13 -5.09 -19.56
N ILE A 49 -19.41 -5.10 -19.98
CA ILE A 49 -19.82 -5.57 -21.32
C ILE A 49 -19.80 -4.46 -22.38
N ALA A 50 -19.44 -3.22 -22.02
CA ALA A 50 -19.57 -2.05 -22.88
C ALA A 50 -18.89 -2.21 -24.25
N PRO A 51 -17.66 -2.76 -24.39
CA PRO A 51 -17.07 -2.93 -25.72
C PRO A 51 -17.80 -3.94 -26.61
N ILE A 52 -18.42 -4.96 -26.02
CA ILE A 52 -19.24 -5.94 -26.76
C ILE A 52 -20.53 -5.26 -27.22
N MET A 53 -21.19 -4.51 -26.34
CA MET A 53 -22.40 -3.76 -26.67
C MET A 53 -22.13 -2.67 -27.72
N LEU A 54 -20.98 -2.00 -27.63
CA LEU A 54 -20.54 -1.04 -28.64
C LEU A 54 -20.38 -1.71 -30.02
N ALA A 55 -19.78 -2.90 -30.08
CA ALA A 55 -19.65 -3.64 -31.33
C ALA A 55 -21.03 -4.03 -31.91
N LEU A 56 -21.98 -4.45 -31.06
CA LEU A 56 -23.34 -4.78 -31.48
C LEU A 56 -24.12 -3.54 -31.93
N ALA A 57 -23.96 -2.40 -31.25
CA ALA A 57 -24.62 -1.14 -31.57
C ALA A 57 -24.26 -0.60 -32.97
N ILE A 58 -23.16 -1.07 -33.58
CA ILE A 58 -22.81 -0.73 -34.96
C ILE A 58 -23.72 -1.44 -35.97
N PHE A 59 -24.22 -2.63 -35.62
CA PHE A 59 -25.00 -3.49 -36.51
C PHE A 59 -26.49 -3.56 -36.14
N THR A 60 -26.89 -2.97 -35.02
CA THR A 60 -28.22 -3.10 -34.41
C THR A 60 -28.61 -1.84 -33.66
N ASP A 61 -29.88 -1.70 -33.30
CA ASP A 61 -30.39 -0.56 -32.52
C ASP A 61 -30.17 -0.70 -31.00
N TYR A 62 -29.30 -1.62 -30.56
CA TYR A 62 -28.98 -1.77 -29.15
C TYR A 62 -28.16 -0.58 -28.64
N ASN A 63 -28.45 -0.15 -27.41
CA ASN A 63 -27.73 0.92 -26.76
C ASN A 63 -26.63 0.35 -25.86
N MET A 64 -25.47 1.00 -25.85
CA MET A 64 -24.40 0.68 -24.89
C MET A 64 -24.75 1.12 -23.47
N TYR A 65 -25.61 2.13 -23.35
CA TYR A 65 -25.98 2.78 -22.11
C TYR A 65 -27.46 2.56 -21.80
N GLU A 66 -27.81 2.39 -20.53
CA GLU A 66 -29.21 2.29 -20.14
C GLU A 66 -29.81 3.69 -20.03
N ILE A 67 -30.95 3.91 -20.68
CA ILE A 67 -31.64 5.21 -20.67
C ILE A 67 -32.35 5.39 -19.33
N ASN A 68 -32.97 4.33 -18.82
CA ASN A 68 -33.68 4.35 -17.54
C ASN A 68 -32.72 4.02 -16.40
N ASN A 69 -31.94 5.00 -15.97
CA ASN A 69 -30.96 4.87 -14.88
C ASN A 69 -31.15 5.93 -13.79
N ILE A 70 -30.61 5.67 -12.60
CA ILE A 70 -30.69 6.56 -11.43
C ILE A 70 -29.69 7.73 -11.47
N GLY A 71 -28.98 7.94 -12.59
CA GLY A 71 -27.96 8.97 -12.78
C GLY A 71 -26.61 8.61 -12.18
N TRP A 72 -26.06 9.50 -11.36
CA TRP A 72 -24.64 9.49 -10.94
C TRP A 72 -24.10 8.14 -10.46
N PHE A 73 -24.88 7.40 -9.66
CA PHE A 73 -24.44 6.10 -9.14
C PHE A 73 -24.29 5.05 -10.26
N TYR A 74 -25.16 5.08 -11.26
CA TYR A 74 -25.05 4.22 -12.43
C TYR A 74 -23.82 4.60 -13.25
N ASP A 75 -23.63 5.89 -13.56
CA ASP A 75 -22.50 6.42 -14.32
C ASP A 75 -21.15 6.02 -13.67
N PHE A 76 -21.07 6.16 -12.34
CA PHE A 76 -19.90 5.78 -11.57
C PHE A 76 -19.62 4.27 -11.67
N GLY A 77 -20.67 3.44 -11.52
CA GLY A 77 -20.55 1.99 -11.72
C GLY A 77 -20.05 1.64 -13.12
N PHE A 78 -20.61 2.29 -14.15
CA PHE A 78 -20.25 2.08 -15.55
C PHE A 78 -18.78 2.36 -15.84
N ILE A 79 -18.25 3.49 -15.38
CA ILE A 79 -16.83 3.83 -15.54
C ILE A 79 -15.94 2.82 -14.79
N VAL A 80 -16.29 2.46 -13.55
CA VAL A 80 -15.54 1.45 -12.79
C VAL A 80 -15.53 0.11 -13.52
N GLY A 81 -16.66 -0.32 -14.08
CA GLY A 81 -16.78 -1.55 -14.85
C GLY A 81 -15.84 -1.58 -16.06
N ILE A 82 -15.77 -0.48 -16.81
CA ILE A 82 -14.83 -0.33 -17.93
C ILE A 82 -13.39 -0.44 -17.43
N LEU A 83 -13.04 0.33 -16.39
CA LEU A 83 -11.66 0.39 -15.90
C LEU A 83 -11.16 -0.93 -15.30
N LEU A 84 -12.03 -1.73 -14.68
CA LEU A 84 -11.63 -2.98 -14.04
C LEU A 84 -11.14 -4.05 -15.04
N ILE A 85 -11.79 -4.16 -16.20
CA ILE A 85 -11.48 -5.20 -17.17
C ILE A 85 -10.68 -4.65 -18.35
N TRP A 86 -10.97 -3.42 -18.76
CA TRP A 86 -10.41 -2.81 -19.96
C TRP A 86 -9.38 -1.72 -19.65
N GLY A 87 -9.29 -1.26 -18.40
CA GLY A 87 -8.27 -0.31 -17.95
C GLY A 87 -6.91 -0.99 -17.81
N GLY A 88 -6.07 -0.88 -18.84
CA GLY A 88 -4.76 -1.51 -18.94
C GLY A 88 -3.74 -1.04 -17.88
N GLY A 89 -3.80 -1.57 -16.66
CA GLY A 89 -2.84 -1.26 -15.58
C GLY A 89 -1.50 -2.00 -15.65
N GLN A 90 -1.38 -3.03 -16.51
CA GLN A 90 -0.17 -3.89 -16.56
C GLN A 90 0.82 -3.49 -17.66
N THR A 91 0.39 -2.74 -18.67
CA THR A 91 1.22 -2.42 -19.84
C THR A 91 2.37 -1.48 -19.47
N THR A 92 2.17 -0.55 -18.54
CA THR A 92 3.17 0.48 -18.22
C THR A 92 4.35 -0.04 -17.41
N LYS A 93 4.13 -0.98 -16.47
CA LYS A 93 5.22 -1.53 -15.64
C LYS A 93 6.21 -2.34 -16.45
N ASN A 94 5.73 -3.10 -17.42
CA ASN A 94 6.57 -3.96 -18.26
C ASN A 94 7.32 -3.16 -19.33
N VAL A 95 6.70 -2.10 -19.88
CA VAL A 95 7.35 -1.22 -20.87
C VAL A 95 8.48 -0.41 -20.23
N VAL A 96 8.24 0.23 -19.08
CA VAL A 96 9.28 1.01 -18.38
C VAL A 96 10.42 0.10 -17.90
N ARG A 97 10.09 -1.07 -17.33
CA ARG A 97 11.08 -2.06 -16.90
C ARG A 97 11.94 -2.56 -18.05
N ASN A 98 11.36 -2.88 -19.20
CA ASN A 98 12.12 -3.33 -20.38
C ASN A 98 12.98 -2.22 -20.99
N TYR A 99 12.52 -0.96 -20.97
CA TYR A 99 13.31 0.16 -21.49
C TYR A 99 14.61 0.35 -20.71
N TYR A 100 14.55 0.39 -19.37
CA TYR A 100 15.75 0.53 -18.55
C TYR A 100 16.61 -0.75 -18.57
N SER A 101 16.00 -1.93 -18.57
CA SER A 101 16.75 -3.20 -18.62
C SER A 101 17.55 -3.36 -19.92
N ASN A 102 17.03 -2.93 -21.06
CA ASN A 102 17.76 -3.05 -22.34
C ASN A 102 18.75 -1.90 -22.60
N LYS A 103 18.59 -0.77 -21.92
CA LYS A 103 19.47 0.40 -22.06
C LYS A 103 20.64 0.39 -21.07
N MET A 104 20.60 -0.49 -20.07
CA MET A 104 21.65 -0.60 -19.06
C MET A 104 22.88 -1.29 -19.65
N THR A 105 24.02 -0.60 -19.64
CA THR A 105 25.30 -1.22 -20.03
C THR A 105 25.98 -1.88 -18.83
N GLU A 106 26.91 -2.81 -19.08
CA GLU A 106 27.74 -3.44 -18.03
C GLU A 106 28.48 -2.40 -17.17
N GLU A 107 28.87 -1.27 -17.77
CA GLU A 107 29.51 -0.17 -17.07
C GLU A 107 28.54 0.57 -16.13
N ASP A 108 27.29 0.80 -16.58
CA ASP A 108 26.24 1.40 -15.75
C ASP A 108 25.92 0.53 -14.52
N HIS A 109 25.90 -0.79 -14.66
CA HIS A 109 25.71 -1.71 -13.53
C HIS A 109 26.80 -1.56 -12.47
N LYS A 110 28.05 -1.43 -12.90
CA LYS A 110 29.20 -1.24 -12.02
C LYS A 110 29.17 0.12 -11.33
N ASN A 111 28.81 1.17 -12.07
CA ASN A 111 28.72 2.53 -11.54
C ASN A 111 27.56 2.67 -10.54
N ILE A 112 26.40 2.07 -10.81
CA ILE A 112 25.26 2.05 -9.89
C ILE A 112 25.60 1.28 -8.61
N GLY A 113 26.28 0.14 -8.71
CA GLY A 113 26.77 -0.61 -7.54
C GLY A 113 27.63 0.25 -6.62
N LYS A 114 28.62 0.97 -7.19
CA LYS A 114 29.47 1.89 -6.43
C LYS A 114 28.68 3.02 -5.76
N LEU A 115 27.73 3.63 -6.48
CA LEU A 115 26.88 4.71 -5.93
C LEU A 115 26.01 4.22 -4.77
N ILE A 116 25.49 2.99 -4.87
CA ILE A 116 24.70 2.36 -3.79
C ILE A 116 25.60 2.09 -2.58
N GLU A 117 26.78 1.51 -2.79
CA GLU A 117 27.76 1.24 -1.72
C GLU A 117 28.21 2.53 -1.03
N GLU A 118 28.46 3.59 -1.80
CA GLU A 118 28.82 4.91 -1.27
C GLU A 118 27.68 5.50 -0.43
N LYS A 119 26.45 5.50 -0.95
CA LYS A 119 25.28 5.99 -0.19
C LYS A 119 25.01 5.16 1.07
N ILE A 120 25.19 3.84 1.02
CA ILE A 120 25.04 2.97 2.18
C ILE A 120 26.16 3.26 3.20
N SER A 121 27.41 3.40 2.75
CA SER A 121 28.56 3.72 3.60
C SER A 121 28.43 5.10 4.23
N GLU A 122 28.01 6.10 3.47
CA GLU A 122 27.71 7.45 3.93
C GLU A 122 26.59 7.43 4.96
N LYS A 123 25.49 6.72 4.67
CA LYS A 123 24.37 6.59 5.61
C LYS A 123 24.77 5.83 6.88
N ILE A 124 25.62 4.81 6.78
CA ILE A 124 26.18 4.10 7.95
C ILE A 124 27.10 5.01 8.77
N LYS A 125 27.93 5.84 8.12
CA LYS A 125 28.78 6.83 8.78
C LYS A 125 27.98 7.96 9.44
N SER A 126 26.93 8.44 8.77
CA SER A 126 26.01 9.45 9.30
C SER A 126 25.10 8.91 10.39
N ILE A 127 24.90 7.59 10.46
CA ILE A 127 24.28 6.90 11.60
C ILE A 127 25.31 6.61 12.72
N LYS A 128 26.61 6.60 12.39
CA LYS A 128 27.73 6.45 13.34
C LYS A 128 28.52 7.76 13.63
N PRO A 129 27.91 8.92 13.90
CA PRO A 129 28.61 9.97 14.61
C PRO A 129 28.62 9.60 16.09
N GLY A 130 29.73 8.98 16.53
CA GLY A 130 30.20 8.91 17.92
C GLY A 130 29.20 8.49 19.00
N SER A 131 28.97 7.20 19.22
CA SER A 131 28.23 6.80 20.44
C SER A 131 28.45 5.41 21.03
N SER A 132 29.45 4.63 20.62
CA SER A 132 29.80 3.40 21.34
C SER A 132 30.78 3.68 22.49
N ASP A 133 31.68 4.64 22.29
CA ASP A 133 32.82 4.82 23.21
C ASP A 133 32.60 6.02 24.16
N GLU A 134 31.91 7.07 23.69
CA GLU A 134 31.65 8.29 24.47
C GLU A 134 30.43 8.16 25.39
N LYS A 135 29.35 7.47 24.96
CA LYS A 135 28.19 7.19 25.82
C LYS A 135 28.54 6.20 26.94
N GLY A 136 29.45 5.26 26.69
CA GLY A 136 29.96 4.34 27.73
C GLY A 136 30.67 5.10 28.86
N GLN A 137 31.55 6.04 28.51
CA GLN A 137 32.25 6.86 29.50
C GLN A 137 31.33 7.88 30.20
N LEU A 138 30.39 8.50 29.50
CA LEU A 138 29.42 9.41 30.12
C LEU A 138 28.46 8.70 31.08
N ILE A 139 28.01 7.48 30.77
CA ILE A 139 27.14 6.69 31.65
C ILE A 139 27.92 6.18 32.87
N GLN A 140 29.18 5.77 32.70
CA GLN A 140 30.03 5.36 33.82
C GLN A 140 30.33 6.52 34.77
N ASN A 141 30.71 7.69 34.23
CA ASN A 141 30.97 8.89 35.02
C ASN A 141 29.72 9.43 35.72
N LYS A 142 28.54 9.32 35.09
CA LYS A 142 27.26 9.73 35.72
C LYS A 142 26.79 8.73 36.78
N SER A 143 27.07 7.44 36.60
CA SER A 143 26.82 6.39 37.58
C SER A 143 27.71 6.54 38.83
N GLU A 144 29.00 6.87 38.65
CA GLU A 144 29.92 7.12 39.75
C GLU A 144 29.60 8.40 40.50
N LYS A 145 29.23 9.49 39.82
CA LYS A 145 28.75 10.72 40.48
C LYS A 145 27.47 10.50 41.28
N ASN A 146 26.48 9.80 40.71
CA ASN A 146 25.24 9.51 41.42
C ASN A 146 25.46 8.55 42.60
N LYS A 147 26.39 7.58 42.49
CA LYS A 147 26.78 6.74 43.62
C LYS A 147 27.51 7.54 44.70
N ALA A 148 28.42 8.45 44.33
CA ALA A 148 29.11 9.31 45.28
C ALA A 148 28.14 10.24 46.02
N GLU A 149 27.18 10.86 45.32
CA GLU A 149 26.16 11.73 45.90
C GLU A 149 25.19 10.97 46.82
N VAL A 150 24.82 9.73 46.47
CA VAL A 150 23.98 8.86 47.32
C VAL A 150 24.75 8.36 48.55
N VAL A 151 26.06 8.17 48.46
CA VAL A 151 26.92 7.78 49.59
C VAL A 151 27.16 8.97 50.53
N GLU A 152 27.38 10.16 50.00
CA GLU A 152 27.58 11.39 50.78
C GLU A 152 26.29 11.78 51.53
N LYS A 153 25.11 11.58 50.92
CA LYS A 153 23.82 11.82 51.58
C LYS A 153 23.42 10.76 52.60
N LYS A 154 24.09 9.60 52.63
CA LYS A 154 23.88 8.51 53.60
C LYS A 154 24.90 8.50 54.74
N MET A 155 25.89 9.40 54.73
CA MET A 155 26.74 9.63 55.89
C MET A 155 26.17 10.81 56.70
N PRO A 156 25.64 10.60 57.91
CA PRO A 156 25.46 11.70 58.84
C PRO A 156 26.85 12.26 59.19
N SER A 157 27.21 13.42 58.63
CA SER A 157 28.38 14.17 59.06
C SER A 157 28.10 14.71 60.47
N GLY A 158 28.54 13.91 61.44
CA GLY A 158 29.15 14.26 62.71
C GLY A 158 28.71 15.51 63.48
N SER A 159 28.43 15.30 64.77
CA SER A 159 28.87 16.25 65.79
C SER A 159 29.19 15.53 67.11
N VAL A 160 30.44 15.09 67.25
CA VAL A 160 31.14 15.13 68.53
C VAL A 160 31.71 16.55 68.66
N SER A 161 31.19 17.34 69.60
CA SER A 161 31.87 18.52 70.19
C SER A 161 30.99 19.02 71.35
N SER A 162 31.30 18.67 72.60
CA SER A 162 32.20 19.37 73.53
C SER A 162 31.42 20.19 74.57
N LYS A 163 31.66 19.85 75.85
CA LYS A 163 31.66 20.72 77.04
C LYS A 163 30.45 21.63 77.27
N ASP A 164 29.68 21.28 78.29
CA ASP A 164 29.29 22.27 79.30
C ASP A 164 29.31 21.64 80.71
N LYS A 165 30.23 22.15 81.54
CA LYS A 165 30.22 22.04 83.00
C LYS A 165 29.50 23.28 83.53
N LYS A 166 28.35 23.16 84.23
CA LYS A 166 28.08 23.97 85.46
C LYS A 166 26.80 23.54 86.21
N ALA A 167 27.04 22.90 87.37
CA ALA A 167 26.57 23.22 88.72
C ALA A 167 25.06 23.30 89.11
N ARG A 168 24.86 22.88 90.38
CA ARG A 168 23.73 23.06 91.33
C ARG A 168 22.57 22.08 91.15
N GLY A 169 22.12 21.32 92.15
CA GLY A 169 22.37 21.34 93.58
C GLY A 169 21.03 21.14 94.31
N LYS A 170 20.99 20.10 95.17
CA LYS A 170 19.89 19.66 96.04
C LYS A 170 18.75 18.89 95.39
#